data_AF-A0A2E6PD72-F1
#
_entry.id   AF-A0A2E6PD72-F1
#
_cell.length_a   1.000
_cell.length_b   1.000
_cell.length_c   1.000
_cell.angle_alpha   90.00
_cell.angle_beta   90.00
_cell.angle_gamma   90.00
#
_symmetry.space_group_name_H-M   'P 1'
#
loop_
_entity.id
_entity.type
_entity.pdbx_description
1 polymer ?
#
loop_
_entity_poly.entity_id
_entity_poly.type
_entity_poly.pdbx_seq_one_letter_code
_entity_poly.pdbx_strand_id
1 'polypeptide(L)'
;MAIDLPEKFENIVVNATEEWLEKRGKTRDELRSFIEKRVLRDQEKSPKVGDAAPDFEVEKLDKTGKRTGDFVHLSHYFGQPVGLIFGSYT
;
A
#
# COMPACT_ATOMS: atom_id res chain seq x y z
N MET A 1 12.46 15.20 -10.09
CA MET A 1 12.50 14.44 -11.36
C MET A 1 11.06 14.05 -11.65
N ALA A 2 10.48 14.54 -12.75
CA ALA A 2 9.19 14.04 -13.18
C ALA A 2 9.41 12.64 -13.75
N ILE A 3 8.69 11.64 -13.22
CA ILE A 3 8.72 10.27 -13.75
C ILE A 3 7.47 10.06 -14.59
N ASP A 4 7.58 9.16 -15.57
CA ASP A 4 6.40 8.71 -16.28
C ASP A 4 5.54 7.86 -15.33
N LEU A 5 4.34 8.38 -15.01
CA LEU A 5 3.43 7.71 -14.12
C LEU A 5 2.67 6.64 -14.90
N PRO A 6 2.53 5.41 -14.38
CA PRO A 6 1.64 4.42 -14.97
C PRO A 6 0.23 5.01 -15.16
N GLU A 7 -0.44 4.67 -16.25
CA GLU A 7 -1.72 5.25 -16.68
C GLU A 7 -2.77 5.35 -15.55
N LYS A 8 -2.85 4.31 -14.71
CA LYS A 8 -3.76 4.30 -13.54
C LYS A 8 -3.52 5.46 -12.56
N PHE A 9 -2.27 5.88 -12.40
CA PHE A 9 -1.86 6.94 -11.48
C PHE A 9 -1.98 8.32 -12.13
N GLU A 10 -1.68 8.44 -13.42
CA GLU A 10 -1.91 9.68 -14.17
C GLU A 10 -3.41 10.02 -14.20
N ASN A 11 -4.27 9.02 -14.44
CA ASN A 11 -5.73 9.18 -14.39
C ASN A 11 -6.24 9.67 -13.02
N ILE A 12 -5.56 9.34 -11.92
CA ILE A 12 -5.93 9.86 -10.59
C ILE A 12 -5.61 11.36 -10.48
N VAL A 13 -4.46 11.80 -11.01
CA VAL A 13 -4.07 13.22 -10.99
C VAL A 13 -4.97 14.06 -11.88
N VAL A 14 -5.24 13.56 -13.10
CA VAL A 14 -6.05 14.26 -14.11
C VAL A 14 -7.51 14.33 -13.69
N ASN A 15 -8.09 13.23 -13.19
CA ASN A 15 -9.50 13.17 -12.80
C ASN A 15 -9.77 13.66 -11.37
N ALA A 16 -8.74 14.06 -10.61
CA ALA A 16 -8.93 14.64 -9.29
C ALA A 16 -9.71 15.97 -9.41
N THR A 17 -10.90 16.02 -8.81
CA THR A 17 -11.72 17.23 -8.75
C THR A 17 -11.14 18.23 -7.75
N GLU A 18 -11.41 19.52 -7.95
CA GLU A 18 -10.99 20.57 -7.01
C GLU A 18 -11.60 20.35 -5.62
N GLU A 19 -12.86 19.97 -5.52
CA GLU A 19 -13.51 19.64 -4.24
C GLU A 19 -12.81 18.50 -3.48
N TRP A 20 -12.30 17.49 -4.21
CA TRP A 20 -11.56 16.38 -3.61
C TRP A 20 -10.16 16.80 -3.13
N LEU A 21 -9.50 17.66 -3.92
CA LEU A 21 -8.20 18.26 -3.59
C LEU A 21 -8.31 19.16 -2.35
N GLU A 22 -9.35 20.01 -2.29
CA GLU A 22 -9.64 20.89 -1.16
C GLU A 22 -9.96 20.11 0.12
N LYS A 23 -10.80 19.06 0.05
CA LYS A 23 -11.07 18.18 1.21
C LYS A 23 -9.81 17.52 1.77
N ARG A 24 -8.81 17.28 0.93
CA ARG A 24 -7.51 16.73 1.35
C ARG A 24 -6.49 17.80 1.72
N GLY A 25 -6.81 19.07 1.57
CA GLY A 25 -5.89 20.19 1.77
C GLY A 25 -4.64 20.07 0.90
N LYS A 26 -4.79 19.63 -0.36
CA LYS A 26 -3.68 19.40 -1.30
C LYS A 26 -3.92 20.07 -2.63
N THR A 27 -2.89 20.61 -3.24
CA THR A 27 -2.93 21.04 -4.65
C THR A 27 -2.74 19.87 -5.60
N ARG A 28 -3.05 20.07 -6.89
CA ARG A 28 -2.83 19.04 -7.92
C ARG A 28 -1.34 18.70 -8.09
N ASP A 29 -0.45 19.69 -7.99
CA ASP A 29 1.01 19.46 -8.04
C ASP A 29 1.52 18.67 -6.83
N GLU A 30 0.96 18.93 -5.63
CA GLU A 30 1.27 18.15 -4.44
C GLU A 30 0.74 16.72 -4.54
N LEU A 31 -0.43 16.53 -5.14
CA LEU A 31 -0.97 15.20 -5.42
C LEU A 31 -0.05 14.44 -6.38
N ARG A 32 0.39 15.07 -7.48
CA ARG A 32 1.32 14.47 -8.45
C ARG A 32 2.62 14.06 -7.76
N SER A 33 3.23 14.99 -7.01
CA SER A 33 4.47 14.73 -6.27
C SER A 33 4.35 13.59 -5.26
N PHE A 34 3.18 13.47 -4.60
CA PHE A 34 2.90 12.38 -3.67
C PHE A 34 2.80 11.03 -4.39
N ILE A 35 2.12 11.00 -5.53
CA ILE A 35 1.96 9.80 -6.35
C ILE A 35 3.30 9.37 -6.95
N GLU A 36 4.11 10.29 -7.47
CA GLU A 36 5.45 10.01 -8.00
C GLU A 36 6.34 9.34 -6.95
N LYS A 37 6.39 9.89 -5.72
CA LYS A 37 7.13 9.28 -4.61
C LYS A 37 6.65 7.88 -4.27
N ARG A 38 5.34 7.64 -4.34
CA ARG A 38 4.76 6.31 -4.13
C ARG A 38 5.18 5.34 -5.22
N VAL A 39 5.05 5.73 -6.49
CA VAL A 39 5.41 4.89 -7.63
C VAL A 39 6.89 4.50 -7.60
N LEU A 40 7.78 5.46 -7.33
CA LEU A 40 9.21 5.19 -7.17
C LEU A 40 9.47 4.15 -6.08
N ARG A 41 8.85 4.31 -4.92
CA ARG A 41 9.00 3.36 -3.80
C ARG A 41 8.47 1.97 -4.16
N ASP A 42 7.31 1.90 -4.81
CA ASP A 42 6.69 0.62 -5.19
C ASP A 42 7.50 -0.07 -6.31
N GLN A 43 8.12 0.69 -7.22
CA GLN A 43 9.03 0.15 -8.23
C GLN A 43 10.30 -0.44 -7.60
N GLU A 44 10.93 0.30 -6.70
CA GLU A 44 12.19 -0.06 -6.06
C GLU A 44 12.05 -1.18 -5.02
N LYS A 45 10.98 -1.16 -4.21
CA LYS A 45 10.90 -1.98 -2.99
C LYS A 45 9.81 -3.04 -2.99
N SER A 46 8.77 -2.92 -3.81
CA SER A 46 7.68 -3.90 -3.79
C SER A 46 8.06 -5.16 -4.59
N PRO A 47 7.82 -6.36 -4.02
CA PRO A 47 8.01 -7.61 -4.75
C PRO A 47 7.10 -7.63 -5.97
N LYS A 48 7.60 -8.19 -7.07
CA LYS A 48 6.85 -8.38 -8.31
C LYS A 48 6.19 -9.76 -8.32
N VAL A 49 5.25 -9.97 -9.24
CA VAL A 49 4.60 -11.27 -9.39
C VAL A 49 5.66 -12.31 -9.78
N GLY A 50 5.74 -13.40 -9.01
CA GLY A 50 6.75 -14.44 -9.18
C GLY A 50 7.94 -14.33 -8.22
N ASP A 51 8.15 -13.15 -7.62
CA ASP A 51 9.15 -12.99 -6.56
C ASP A 51 8.69 -13.69 -5.27
N ALA A 52 9.65 -14.07 -4.43
CA ALA A 52 9.35 -14.54 -3.08
C ALA A 52 8.68 -13.42 -2.27
N ALA A 53 7.55 -13.74 -1.63
CA ALA A 53 6.90 -12.81 -0.72
C ALA A 53 7.84 -12.49 0.46
N PRO A 54 8.06 -11.20 0.80
CA PRO A 54 8.87 -10.82 1.95
C PRO A 54 8.30 -11.42 3.23
N ASP A 55 9.15 -12.08 4.02
CA ASP A 55 8.72 -12.59 5.31
C ASP A 55 8.45 -11.41 6.26
N PHE A 56 7.45 -11.58 7.10
CA PHE A 56 7.08 -10.60 8.12
C PHE A 56 6.53 -11.30 9.34
N GLU A 57 6.65 -10.64 10.47
CA GLU A 57 6.06 -11.06 11.74
C GLU A 57 4.97 -10.05 12.12
N VAL A 58 3.78 -10.56 12.46
CA VAL A 58 2.68 -9.73 12.96
C VAL A 58 2.04 -10.34 14.18
N GLU A 59 1.60 -9.49 15.10
CA GLU A 59 0.84 -9.90 16.27
C GLU A 59 -0.59 -10.27 15.88
N LYS A 60 -1.09 -11.38 16.42
CA LYS A 60 -2.48 -11.79 16.28
C LYS A 60 -3.36 -10.94 17.18
N LEU A 61 -4.54 -10.63 16.66
CA LEU A 61 -5.61 -10.02 17.43
C LEU A 61 -6.63 -11.10 17.79
N ASP A 62 -7.22 -10.97 18.98
CA ASP A 62 -8.36 -11.79 19.36
C ASP A 62 -9.64 -11.37 18.61
N LYS A 63 -10.72 -12.10 18.84
CA LYS A 63 -12.05 -11.82 18.27
C LYS A 63 -12.64 -10.46 18.65
N THR A 64 -12.08 -9.79 19.66
CA THR A 64 -12.47 -8.44 20.11
C THR A 64 -11.52 -7.36 19.62
N GLY A 65 -10.52 -7.72 18.81
CA GLY A 65 -9.50 -6.80 18.29
C GLY A 65 -8.40 -6.48 19.29
N LYS A 66 -8.27 -7.21 20.40
CA LYS A 66 -7.19 -7.00 21.37
C LYS A 66 -5.94 -7.80 20.98
N ARG A 67 -4.79 -7.19 21.25
CA ARG A 67 -3.47 -7.79 21.14
C ARG A 67 -3.35 -9.01 22.04
N THR A 68 -2.92 -10.15 21.49
CA THR A 68 -2.81 -11.40 22.24
C THR A 68 -1.41 -11.68 22.76
N GLY A 69 -0.39 -10.99 22.26
CA GLY A 69 1.02 -11.33 22.47
C GLY A 69 1.50 -12.52 21.64
N ASP A 70 0.62 -13.17 20.86
CA ASP A 70 0.99 -14.24 19.94
C ASP A 70 1.38 -13.66 18.59
N PHE A 71 2.50 -14.11 18.04
CA PHE A 71 3.00 -13.66 16.76
C PHE A 71 2.87 -14.75 15.69
N VAL A 72 2.76 -14.31 14.43
CA VAL A 72 2.78 -15.20 13.27
C VAL A 72 3.74 -14.68 12.23
N HIS A 73 4.56 -15.59 11.69
CA HIS A 73 5.41 -15.34 10.54
C HIS A 73 4.72 -15.79 9.25
N LEU A 74 4.90 -15.04 8.17
CA LEU A 74 4.38 -15.45 6.85
C LEU A 74 4.98 -16.80 6.42
N SER A 75 6.27 -17.00 6.70
CA SER A 75 6.99 -18.24 6.37
C SER A 75 6.39 -19.51 7.01
N HIS A 76 5.60 -19.40 8.08
CA HIS A 76 4.90 -20.54 8.66
C HIS A 76 3.86 -21.17 7.71
N TYR A 77 3.42 -20.44 6.70
CA TYR A 77 2.45 -20.92 5.70
C TYR A 77 3.10 -21.40 4.40
N PHE A 78 4.42 -21.62 4.39
CA PHE A 78 5.11 -22.10 3.19
C PHE A 78 4.51 -23.42 2.68
N GLY A 79 4.25 -23.49 1.37
CA GLY A 79 3.57 -24.63 0.74
C GLY A 79 2.04 -24.55 0.75
N GLN A 80 1.45 -23.52 1.35
CA GLN A 80 0.01 -23.25 1.31
C GLN A 80 -0.28 -21.93 0.57
N PRO A 81 -1.38 -21.85 -0.22
CA PRO A 81 -1.79 -20.58 -0.79
C PRO A 81 -2.34 -19.64 0.30
N VAL A 82 -1.80 -18.43 0.38
CA VAL A 82 -2.20 -17.41 1.37
C VAL A 82 -2.65 -16.13 0.67
N GLY A 83 -3.78 -15.56 1.10
CA GLY A 83 -4.23 -14.24 0.70
C GLY A 83 -3.89 -13.20 1.78
N LEU A 84 -3.22 -12.12 1.41
CA LEU A 84 -2.93 -10.98 2.29
C LEU A 84 -3.87 -9.82 1.98
N ILE A 85 -4.65 -9.40 2.98
CA ILE A 85 -5.59 -8.28 2.86
C ILE A 85 -5.19 -7.22 3.87
N PHE A 86 -4.87 -6.02 3.37
CA PHE A 86 -4.56 -4.87 4.20
C PHE A 86 -5.80 -3.96 4.26
N GLY A 87 -6.23 -3.63 5.48
CA GLY A 87 -7.32 -2.69 5.73
C GLY A 87 -6.97 -1.79 6.90
N SER A 88 -7.64 -0.64 7.01
CA SER A 88 -7.55 0.16 8.23
C SER A 88 -8.49 -0.41 9.28
N TYR A 89 -7.94 -0.72 10.46
CA TYR A 89 -8.73 -0.88 11.67
C TYR A 89 -8.68 0.46 12.41
N THR A 90 -9.72 1.27 12.22
CA THR A 90 -9.94 2.55 12.91
C THR A 90 -11.32 2.55 13.50
#